data_AF-A0A2A6EH44-F1
#
_entry.id   AF-A0A2A6EH44-F1
#
_cell.length_a   1.000
_cell.length_b   1.000
_cell.length_c   1.000
_cell.angle_alpha   90.00
_cell.angle_beta   90.00
_cell.angle_gamma   90.00
#
_symmetry.space_group_name_H-M   'P 1'
#
loop_
_entity.id
_entity.type
_entity.pdbx_description
1 polymer ?
#
loop_
_entity_poly.entity_id
_entity_poly.type
_entity_poly.pdbx_seq_one_letter_code
_entity_poly.pdbx_strand_id
1 'polypeptide(L)'
;MVFAQQNDPVIMTVNGQPINRSEFEYSYNKNNTEGVIDKKSVEEYVDLFINYKLKVQAALDAKLDTLTSFKQEFMTYRDQQVRPSMITDADVEAEARKIYKETRDRIENSGGLVRCAHILLALKQKATDSEQAAIANRADSIYNVLKKGGNFAELAKKYSADPGSAARGGELPLITKGQTVQSFETALFSMKPGEISHPVLSPFGYHIIKYIEKEEFQPYDSLKADIYHFIEARNLREQIIDQKLKDMAVEAGNGVTPQQLVEKKLAEMEAKDANLKHLIREYHDGLLLIEMSTRTIWDKAAADEEALQSFFKKNKKNYAWKEPRFKGIAYHVQNQGDVKAVKNCVAKVPFKEWGKTLRTTFNNDSTIRVRVEKGLFKAGDNALVDREIFKQKTEVKPVKDYPIDAVYGKKLKAPEELDDVRSQVVSDYQEVLEKEWVKDLRKKYAVTVNREVLATVNKH
;
A
#
# COMPACT_ATOMS: atom_id res chain seq x y z
N MET A 1 41.12 -12.17 -10.89
CA MET A 1 41.31 -11.34 -12.09
C MET A 1 40.86 -9.93 -11.73
N VAL A 2 41.79 -8.98 -11.77
CA VAL A 2 41.51 -7.55 -11.60
C VAL A 2 40.81 -7.12 -12.90
N PHE A 3 39.50 -6.87 -12.87
CA PHE A 3 38.85 -6.23 -13.99
C PHE A 3 39.40 -4.81 -14.08
N ALA A 4 40.15 -4.55 -15.15
CA ALA A 4 40.66 -3.24 -15.48
C ALA A 4 39.50 -2.24 -15.46
N GLN A 5 39.67 -1.15 -14.72
CA GLN A 5 38.82 0.02 -14.76
C GLN A 5 38.87 0.55 -16.20
N GLN A 6 37.95 0.08 -17.05
CA GLN A 6 37.78 0.58 -18.40
C GLN A 6 37.48 2.07 -18.26
N ASN A 7 38.32 2.92 -18.85
CA ASN A 7 38.09 4.36 -18.91
C ASN A 7 36.64 4.59 -19.36
N ASP A 8 35.84 5.24 -18.53
CA ASP A 8 34.45 5.60 -18.83
C ASP A 8 34.45 7.04 -19.39
N PRO A 9 34.53 7.20 -20.73
CA PRO A 9 34.74 8.51 -21.34
C PRO A 9 33.50 9.39 -21.23
N VAL A 10 33.72 10.70 -21.24
CA VAL A 10 32.64 11.70 -21.36
C VAL A 10 32.05 11.62 -22.77
N ILE A 11 30.77 11.28 -22.86
CA ILE A 11 30.03 11.21 -24.14
C ILE A 11 29.41 12.56 -24.50
N MET A 12 29.04 13.37 -23.52
CA MET A 12 28.48 14.71 -23.74
C MET A 12 28.65 15.60 -22.51
N THR A 13 28.50 16.90 -22.69
CA THR A 13 28.38 17.85 -21.58
C THR A 13 27.11 18.68 -21.71
N VAL A 14 26.49 18.99 -20.57
CA VAL A 14 25.36 19.92 -20.47
C VAL A 14 25.75 21.01 -19.48
N ASN A 15 25.80 22.26 -19.93
CA ASN A 15 26.26 23.41 -19.15
C ASN A 15 27.64 23.18 -18.49
N GLY A 16 28.55 22.52 -19.21
CA GLY A 16 29.88 22.15 -18.70
C GLY A 16 29.91 20.93 -17.76
N GLN A 17 28.76 20.40 -17.35
CA GLN A 17 28.70 19.19 -16.53
C GLN A 17 28.92 17.94 -17.40
N PRO A 18 29.88 17.07 -17.05
CA PRO A 18 30.16 15.86 -17.81
C PRO A 18 29.08 14.80 -17.61
N ILE A 19 28.72 14.14 -18.72
CA ILE A 19 27.92 12.93 -18.74
C ILE A 19 28.79 11.84 -19.35
N ASN A 20 28.93 10.73 -18.65
CA ASN A 20 29.75 9.61 -19.09
C ASN A 20 29.00 8.68 -20.03
N ARG A 21 29.74 7.93 -20.85
CA ARG A 21 29.18 6.94 -21.78
C ARG A 21 28.34 5.90 -21.04
N SER A 22 28.83 5.39 -19.90
CA SER A 22 28.12 4.40 -19.08
C SER A 22 26.71 4.86 -18.66
N GLU A 23 26.55 6.13 -18.29
CA GLU A 23 25.27 6.71 -17.89
C GLU A 23 24.29 6.78 -19.06
N PHE A 24 24.78 7.19 -20.23
CA PHE A 24 23.98 7.22 -21.45
C PHE A 24 23.58 5.80 -21.88
N GLU A 25 24.53 4.85 -21.89
CA GLU A 25 24.30 3.44 -22.22
C GLU A 25 23.27 2.79 -21.30
N TYR A 26 23.38 3.01 -19.98
CA TYR A 26 22.41 2.52 -19.01
C TYR A 26 20.99 3.01 -19.36
N SER A 27 20.83 4.32 -19.57
CA SER A 27 19.52 4.91 -19.87
C SER A 27 18.98 4.46 -21.23
N TYR A 28 19.83 4.43 -22.26
CA TYR A 28 19.50 3.93 -23.59
C TYR A 28 19.04 2.48 -23.57
N ASN A 29 19.80 1.59 -22.92
CA ASN A 29 19.51 0.16 -22.89
C ASN A 29 18.23 -0.13 -22.11
N LYS A 30 18.02 0.55 -20.97
CA LYS A 30 16.78 0.42 -20.19
C LYS A 30 15.53 0.82 -20.99
N ASN A 31 15.64 1.84 -21.84
CA ASN A 31 14.55 2.31 -22.70
C ASN A 31 14.41 1.54 -24.02
N ASN A 32 15.31 0.58 -24.31
CA ASN A 32 15.32 -0.21 -25.55
C ASN A 32 15.40 -1.73 -25.31
N THR A 33 14.93 -2.19 -24.15
CA THR A 33 14.86 -3.61 -23.77
C THR A 33 13.95 -4.43 -24.70
N GLU A 34 14.02 -5.75 -24.58
CA GLU A 34 13.11 -6.65 -25.29
C GLU A 34 11.64 -6.36 -24.90
N GLY A 35 10.75 -6.26 -25.89
CA GLY A 35 9.34 -5.91 -25.70
C GLY A 35 9.00 -4.42 -25.90
N VAL A 36 9.98 -3.52 -25.95
CA VAL A 36 9.73 -2.12 -26.38
C VAL A 36 9.41 -2.07 -27.87
N ILE A 37 8.24 -1.54 -28.22
CA ILE A 37 7.73 -1.48 -29.61
C ILE A 37 8.44 -0.38 -30.42
N ASP A 38 8.58 0.82 -29.85
CA ASP A 38 9.19 1.98 -30.50
C ASP A 38 10.66 2.15 -30.07
N LYS A 39 11.50 1.18 -30.44
CA LYS A 39 12.94 1.25 -30.13
C LYS A 39 13.59 2.39 -30.90
N LYS A 40 14.35 3.21 -30.19
CA LYS A 40 15.16 4.28 -30.77
C LYS A 40 16.55 3.77 -31.07
N SER A 41 17.10 4.17 -32.21
CA SER A 41 18.53 4.06 -32.45
C SER A 41 19.30 4.95 -31.46
N VAL A 42 20.60 4.68 -31.31
CA VAL A 42 21.50 5.51 -30.48
C VAL A 42 21.39 6.98 -30.87
N GLU A 43 21.41 7.29 -32.17
CA GLU A 43 21.35 8.67 -32.68
C GLU A 43 20.02 9.36 -32.35
N GLU A 44 18.89 8.67 -32.51
CA GLU A 44 17.57 9.21 -32.15
C GLU A 44 17.43 9.45 -30.64
N TYR A 45 18.09 8.63 -29.83
CA TYR A 45 18.03 8.75 -28.37
C TYR A 45 18.88 9.91 -27.82
N VAL A 46 19.93 10.35 -28.54
CA VAL A 46 20.78 11.46 -28.11
C VAL A 46 19.98 12.72 -27.80
N ASP A 47 19.08 13.13 -28.70
CA ASP A 47 18.32 14.35 -28.50
C ASP A 47 17.30 14.24 -27.35
N LEU A 48 16.71 13.05 -27.17
CA LEU A 48 15.81 12.78 -26.04
C LEU A 48 16.55 12.89 -24.71
N PHE A 49 17.74 12.28 -24.64
CA PHE A 49 18.58 12.30 -23.44
C PHE A 49 19.11 13.72 -23.14
N ILE A 50 19.52 14.47 -24.16
CA ILE A 50 19.90 15.89 -24.01
C ILE A 50 18.72 16.70 -23.45
N ASN A 51 17.52 16.55 -24.02
CA ASN A 51 16.33 17.28 -23.55
C ASN A 51 16.01 16.95 -22.09
N TYR A 52 16.13 15.68 -21.70
CA TYR A 52 16.00 15.26 -20.32
C TYR A 52 17.03 15.95 -19.41
N LYS A 53 18.32 15.90 -19.76
CA LYS A 53 19.40 16.50 -18.95
C LYS A 53 19.33 18.03 -18.88
N LEU A 54 18.84 18.69 -19.92
CA LEU A 54 18.57 20.13 -19.91
C LEU A 54 17.50 20.51 -18.87
N LYS A 55 16.43 19.73 -18.75
CA LYS A 55 15.38 19.96 -17.76
C LYS A 55 15.88 19.70 -16.34
N VAL A 56 16.70 18.66 -16.16
CA VAL A 56 17.39 18.39 -14.88
C VAL A 56 18.30 19.56 -14.51
N GLN A 57 19.10 20.07 -15.45
CA GLN A 57 19.96 21.23 -15.21
C GLN A 57 19.14 22.47 -14.82
N ALA A 58 18.00 22.71 -15.46
CA ALA A 58 17.09 23.78 -15.07
C ALA A 58 16.58 23.61 -13.63
N ALA A 59 16.27 22.38 -13.23
CA ALA A 59 15.81 22.05 -11.89
C ALA A 59 16.88 22.32 -10.82
N LEU A 60 18.13 21.94 -11.11
CA LEU A 60 19.29 22.20 -10.25
C LEU A 60 19.61 23.69 -10.13
N ASP A 61 19.53 24.45 -11.22
CA ASP A 61 19.69 25.91 -11.19
C ASP A 61 18.61 26.58 -10.33
N ALA A 62 17.39 26.04 -10.36
CA ALA A 62 16.27 26.48 -9.53
C ALA A 62 16.32 25.94 -8.09
N LYS A 63 17.37 25.19 -7.72
CA LYS A 63 17.57 24.60 -6.39
C LYS A 63 16.44 23.69 -5.93
N LEU A 64 15.76 23.02 -6.87
CA LEU A 64 14.66 22.11 -6.52
C LEU A 64 15.14 20.87 -5.74
N ASP A 65 16.40 20.49 -5.91
CA ASP A 65 17.10 19.47 -5.14
C ASP A 65 17.27 19.84 -3.65
N THR A 66 17.15 21.12 -3.32
CA THR A 66 17.31 21.60 -1.94
C THR A 66 16.01 21.55 -1.13
N LEU A 67 14.86 21.37 -1.79
CA LEU A 67 13.55 21.31 -1.17
C LEU A 67 13.45 20.15 -0.18
N THR A 68 12.83 20.40 0.98
CA THR A 68 12.62 19.36 1.99
C THR A 68 11.86 18.18 1.43
N SER A 69 10.79 18.42 0.67
CA SER A 69 9.98 17.37 0.03
C SER A 69 10.81 16.51 -0.92
N PHE A 70 11.64 17.15 -1.76
CA PHE A 70 12.54 16.45 -2.67
C PHE A 70 13.53 15.56 -1.91
N LYS A 71 14.23 16.13 -0.92
CA LYS A 71 15.22 15.38 -0.14
C LYS A 71 14.57 14.18 0.55
N GLN A 72 13.39 14.36 1.11
CA GLN A 72 12.69 13.32 1.88
C GLN A 72 12.22 12.18 0.97
N GLU A 73 11.66 12.49 -0.20
CA GLU A 73 11.32 11.50 -1.21
C GLU A 73 12.56 10.76 -1.73
N PHE A 74 13.60 11.51 -2.10
CA PHE A 74 14.86 10.93 -2.60
C PHE A 74 15.52 10.02 -1.57
N MET A 75 15.63 10.47 -0.32
CA MET A 75 16.17 9.67 0.79
C MET A 75 15.33 8.41 1.00
N THR A 76 14.00 8.49 0.92
CA THR A 76 13.12 7.32 1.09
C THR A 76 13.44 6.23 0.06
N TYR A 77 13.55 6.60 -1.22
CA TYR A 77 13.90 5.63 -2.26
C TYR A 77 15.34 5.10 -2.14
N ARG A 78 16.30 6.00 -1.92
CA ARG A 78 17.71 5.62 -1.71
C ARG A 78 17.84 4.61 -0.56
N ASP A 79 17.14 4.88 0.54
CA ASP A 79 17.20 4.08 1.75
C ASP A 79 16.63 2.68 1.54
N GLN A 80 15.59 2.52 0.72
CA GLN A 80 15.09 1.20 0.32
C GLN A 80 16.16 0.35 -0.38
N GLN A 81 17.07 0.96 -1.14
CA GLN A 81 18.14 0.24 -1.83
C GLN A 81 19.33 -0.07 -0.91
N VAL A 82 19.60 0.78 0.08
CA VAL A 82 20.85 0.75 0.85
C VAL A 82 20.68 0.13 2.23
N ARG A 83 19.62 0.49 2.97
CA ARG A 83 19.42 0.09 4.37
C ARG A 83 19.45 -1.43 4.61
N PRO A 84 18.87 -2.28 3.76
CA PRO A 84 18.96 -3.73 3.96
C PRO A 84 20.39 -4.27 4.04
N SER A 85 21.36 -3.59 3.42
CA SER A 85 22.77 -3.96 3.43
C SER A 85 23.56 -3.46 4.66
N MET A 86 22.89 -2.74 5.57
CA MET A 86 23.49 -2.23 6.81
C MET A 86 23.60 -3.28 7.91
N ILE A 87 22.83 -4.37 7.78
CA ILE A 87 22.82 -5.49 8.72
C ILE A 87 23.21 -6.78 7.99
N THR A 88 23.56 -7.79 8.77
CA THR A 88 23.89 -9.14 8.32
C THR A 88 22.89 -10.14 8.87
N ASP A 89 22.90 -11.37 8.35
CA ASP A 89 22.10 -12.47 8.92
C ASP A 89 22.45 -12.74 10.39
N ALA A 90 23.69 -12.42 10.82
CA ALA A 90 24.10 -12.56 12.21
C ALA A 90 23.42 -11.53 13.13
N ASP A 91 23.16 -10.31 12.65
CA ASP A 91 22.41 -9.31 13.41
C ASP A 91 20.94 -9.74 13.58
N VAL A 92 20.33 -10.31 12.53
CA VAL A 92 18.97 -10.87 12.59
C VAL A 92 18.91 -12.09 13.51
N GLU A 93 19.89 -12.99 13.42
CA GLU A 93 20.02 -14.16 14.30
C GLU A 93 20.15 -13.74 15.78
N ALA A 94 20.93 -12.69 16.07
CA ALA A 94 21.08 -12.16 17.41
C ALA A 94 19.75 -11.66 17.99
N GLU A 95 18.96 -10.90 17.20
CA GLU A 95 17.63 -10.46 17.63
C GLU A 95 16.67 -11.64 17.79
N ALA A 96 16.70 -12.62 16.88
CA ALA A 96 15.88 -13.83 16.99
C ALA A 96 16.18 -14.61 18.29
N ARG A 97 17.45 -14.73 18.67
CA ARG A 97 17.87 -15.37 19.93
C ARG A 97 17.43 -14.57 21.15
N LYS A 98 17.46 -13.24 21.07
CA LYS A 98 16.96 -12.37 22.12
C LYS A 98 15.45 -12.53 22.31
N ILE A 99 14.66 -12.47 21.23
CA ILE A 99 13.20 -12.71 21.26
C ILE A 99 12.88 -14.08 21.86
N TYR A 100 13.61 -15.12 21.45
CA TYR A 100 13.49 -16.47 22.01
C TYR A 100 13.72 -16.47 23.51
N LYS A 101 14.87 -15.93 23.96
CA LYS A 101 15.25 -15.91 25.37
C LYS A 101 14.22 -15.14 26.21
N GLU A 102 13.85 -13.94 25.79
CA GLU A 102 12.87 -13.10 26.50
C GLU A 102 11.49 -13.80 26.59
N THR A 103 11.08 -14.49 25.53
CA THR A 103 9.83 -15.25 25.51
C THR A 103 9.88 -16.46 26.44
N ARG A 104 10.97 -17.24 26.37
CA ARG A 104 11.22 -18.38 27.25
C ARG A 104 11.25 -17.94 28.70
N ASP A 105 12.08 -16.94 29.04
CA ASP A 105 12.25 -16.45 30.40
C ASP A 105 10.92 -15.94 30.96
N ARG A 106 10.12 -15.22 30.16
CA ARG A 106 8.76 -14.77 30.56
C ARG A 106 7.85 -15.95 30.90
N ILE A 107 7.85 -16.99 30.08
CA ILE A 107 7.02 -18.19 30.25
C ILE A 107 7.49 -19.01 31.45
N GLU A 108 8.79 -19.23 31.60
CA GLU A 108 9.38 -19.96 32.73
C GLU A 108 9.11 -19.23 34.06
N ASN A 109 9.29 -17.90 34.10
CA ASN A 109 8.95 -17.08 35.26
C ASN A 109 7.45 -17.07 35.57
N SER A 110 6.63 -17.39 34.58
CA SER A 110 5.18 -17.57 34.70
C SER A 110 4.79 -19.02 35.07
N GLY A 111 5.73 -19.88 35.45
CA GLY A 111 5.48 -21.26 35.87
C GLY A 111 5.68 -22.31 34.77
N GLY A 112 5.97 -21.87 33.55
CA GLY A 112 6.20 -22.71 32.37
C GLY A 112 4.93 -23.04 31.58
N LEU A 113 5.10 -23.79 30.50
CA LEU A 113 4.00 -24.33 29.71
C LEU A 113 3.46 -25.58 30.38
N VAL A 114 2.15 -25.69 30.49
CA VAL A 114 1.48 -26.83 31.09
C VAL A 114 0.45 -27.41 30.13
N ARG A 115 0.45 -28.73 30.01
CA ARG A 115 -0.63 -29.48 29.39
C ARG A 115 -1.65 -29.82 30.47
N CYS A 116 -2.91 -29.47 30.24
CA CYS A 116 -3.98 -29.72 31.18
C CYS A 116 -5.28 -30.06 30.46
N ALA A 117 -6.20 -30.66 31.21
CA ALA A 117 -7.56 -30.89 30.77
C ALA A 117 -8.55 -30.37 31.82
N HIS A 118 -9.77 -30.03 31.40
CA HIS A 118 -10.81 -29.65 32.34
C HIS A 118 -12.20 -30.21 32.00
N ILE A 119 -13.05 -30.27 33.02
CA ILE A 119 -14.48 -30.48 32.90
C ILE A 119 -15.14 -29.23 33.45
N LEU A 120 -15.84 -28.48 32.60
CA LEU A 120 -16.64 -27.33 33.03
C LEU A 120 -18.08 -27.75 33.23
N LEU A 121 -18.63 -27.59 34.42
CA LEU A 121 -20.08 -27.58 34.62
C LEU A 121 -20.54 -26.13 34.65
N ALA A 122 -21.24 -25.71 33.59
CA ALA A 122 -21.65 -24.33 33.42
C ALA A 122 -22.62 -23.88 34.52
N LEU A 123 -22.39 -22.69 35.07
CA LEU A 123 -23.29 -22.01 36.00
C LEU A 123 -23.67 -20.66 35.42
N LYS A 124 -24.96 -20.32 35.46
CA LYS A 124 -25.44 -19.00 35.04
C LYS A 124 -25.01 -17.96 36.07
N GLN A 125 -24.64 -16.75 35.63
CA GLN A 125 -24.23 -15.66 36.54
C GLN A 125 -25.29 -15.23 37.56
N LYS A 126 -26.56 -15.53 37.31
CA LYS A 126 -27.70 -15.29 38.21
C LYS A 126 -28.31 -16.59 38.74
N ALA A 127 -27.52 -17.66 38.82
CA ALA A 127 -27.99 -18.91 39.39
C ALA A 127 -28.44 -18.70 40.84
N THR A 128 -29.55 -19.30 41.20
CA THR A 128 -30.02 -19.37 42.58
C THR A 128 -29.10 -20.26 43.41
N ASP A 129 -29.11 -20.10 44.74
CA ASP A 129 -28.34 -20.95 45.66
C ASP A 129 -28.62 -22.45 45.44
N SER A 130 -29.88 -22.79 45.12
CA SER A 130 -30.29 -24.15 44.80
C SER A 130 -29.66 -24.67 43.50
N GLU A 131 -29.63 -23.86 42.44
CA GLU A 131 -28.97 -24.21 41.17
C GLU A 131 -27.45 -24.34 41.36
N GLN A 132 -26.83 -23.42 42.10
CA GLN A 132 -25.40 -23.51 42.41
C GLN A 132 -25.08 -24.77 43.23
N ALA A 133 -25.88 -25.10 44.24
CA ALA A 133 -25.72 -26.31 45.04
C ALA A 133 -25.90 -27.59 44.19
N ALA A 134 -26.86 -27.60 43.25
CA ALA A 134 -27.05 -28.72 42.34
C ALA A 134 -25.84 -28.95 41.43
N ILE A 135 -25.28 -27.88 40.85
CA ILE A 135 -24.08 -27.97 40.01
C ILE A 135 -22.83 -28.33 40.84
N ALA A 136 -22.69 -27.80 42.06
CA ALA A 136 -21.62 -28.16 42.97
C ALA A 136 -21.65 -29.66 43.32
N ASN A 137 -22.82 -30.16 43.75
CA ASN A 137 -23.01 -31.59 44.04
C ASN A 137 -22.72 -32.48 42.81
N ARG A 138 -23.06 -31.99 41.61
CA ARG A 138 -22.74 -32.69 40.37
C ARG A 138 -21.24 -32.72 40.10
N ALA A 139 -20.55 -31.60 40.30
CA ALA A 139 -19.10 -31.52 40.17
C ALA A 139 -18.41 -32.44 41.18
N ASP A 140 -18.85 -32.45 42.44
CA ASP A 140 -18.34 -33.34 43.48
C ASP A 140 -18.56 -34.82 43.15
N SER A 141 -19.71 -35.16 42.58
CA SER A 141 -20.00 -36.53 42.13
C SER A 141 -19.03 -36.97 41.03
N ILE A 142 -18.76 -36.11 40.05
CA ILE A 142 -17.81 -36.38 38.97
C ILE A 142 -16.39 -36.51 39.54
N TYR A 143 -15.97 -35.59 40.42
CA TYR A 143 -14.67 -35.64 41.09
C TYR A 143 -14.47 -36.93 41.90
N ASN A 144 -15.49 -37.41 42.61
CA ASN A 144 -15.43 -38.65 43.38
C ASN A 144 -15.29 -39.90 42.48
N VAL A 145 -15.90 -39.89 41.29
CA VAL A 145 -15.68 -40.94 40.29
C VAL A 145 -14.25 -40.90 39.76
N LEU A 146 -13.71 -39.70 39.50
CA LEU A 146 -12.33 -39.51 39.07
C LEU A 146 -11.31 -39.98 40.11
N LYS A 147 -11.51 -39.69 41.40
CA LYS A 147 -10.64 -40.20 42.48
C LYS A 147 -10.61 -41.73 42.57
N LYS A 148 -11.67 -42.40 42.12
CA LYS A 148 -11.77 -43.88 42.11
C LYS A 148 -11.24 -44.51 40.82
N GLY A 149 -10.55 -43.74 39.97
CA GLY A 149 -9.94 -44.23 38.73
C GLY A 149 -10.85 -44.11 37.49
N GLY A 150 -11.92 -43.31 37.54
CA GLY A 150 -12.74 -43.03 36.36
C GLY A 150 -11.97 -42.33 35.24
N ASN A 151 -12.36 -42.57 33.98
CA ASN A 151 -11.71 -41.97 32.81
C ASN A 151 -12.08 -40.49 32.66
N PHE A 152 -11.08 -39.61 32.80
CA PHE A 152 -11.27 -38.15 32.70
C PHE A 152 -11.82 -37.70 31.34
N ALA A 153 -11.26 -38.23 30.25
CA ALA A 153 -11.64 -37.82 28.90
C ALA A 153 -13.09 -38.21 28.57
N GLU A 154 -13.55 -39.38 29.04
CA GLU A 154 -14.95 -39.80 28.86
C GLU A 154 -15.92 -38.92 29.65
N LEU A 155 -15.58 -38.61 30.90
CA LEU A 155 -16.41 -37.72 31.72
C LEU A 155 -16.41 -36.29 31.17
N ALA A 156 -15.30 -35.80 30.64
CA ALA A 156 -15.22 -34.51 29.96
C ALA A 156 -16.11 -34.48 28.72
N LYS A 157 -16.02 -35.48 27.83
CA LYS A 157 -16.88 -35.59 26.65
C LYS A 157 -18.37 -35.64 27.00
N LYS A 158 -18.71 -36.31 28.11
CA LYS A 158 -20.09 -36.54 28.52
C LYS A 158 -20.70 -35.37 29.29
N TYR A 159 -19.91 -34.65 30.08
CA TYR A 159 -20.42 -33.70 31.07
C TYR A 159 -19.86 -32.29 30.97
N SER A 160 -18.75 -32.07 30.25
CA SER A 160 -18.19 -30.73 30.11
C SER A 160 -19.06 -29.88 29.20
N ALA A 161 -19.37 -28.67 29.67
CA ALA A 161 -20.08 -27.62 28.95
C ALA A 161 -19.12 -26.70 28.16
N ASP A 162 -17.81 -26.97 28.17
CA ASP A 162 -16.87 -26.26 27.29
C ASP A 162 -16.83 -26.91 25.89
N PRO A 163 -17.46 -26.29 24.86
CA PRO A 163 -17.44 -26.83 23.50
C PRO A 163 -16.03 -26.86 22.91
N GLY A 164 -15.12 -26.01 23.41
CA GLY A 164 -13.76 -25.89 22.92
C GLY A 164 -12.91 -27.11 23.20
N SER A 165 -13.09 -27.77 24.35
CA SER A 165 -12.26 -28.89 24.81
C SER A 165 -12.99 -30.21 25.03
N ALA A 166 -14.31 -30.19 25.30
CA ALA A 166 -15.08 -31.39 25.69
C ALA A 166 -14.89 -32.57 24.73
N ALA A 167 -15.02 -32.33 23.42
CA ALA A 167 -14.87 -33.36 22.40
C ALA A 167 -13.46 -33.99 22.37
N ARG A 168 -12.43 -33.26 22.80
CA ARG A 168 -11.04 -33.74 22.94
C ARG A 168 -10.73 -34.21 24.36
N GLY A 169 -11.75 -34.67 25.10
CA GLY A 169 -11.54 -35.17 26.47
C GLY A 169 -11.23 -34.09 27.49
N GLY A 170 -11.58 -32.84 27.19
CA GLY A 170 -11.33 -31.69 28.05
C GLY A 170 -9.94 -31.08 27.88
N GLU A 171 -9.09 -31.61 26.98
CA GLU A 171 -7.73 -31.10 26.79
C GLU A 171 -7.71 -29.71 26.15
N LEU A 172 -6.95 -28.82 26.82
CA LEU A 172 -6.66 -27.47 26.37
C LEU A 172 -5.34 -27.45 25.58
N PRO A 173 -5.10 -26.44 24.72
CA PRO A 173 -3.75 -26.16 24.21
C PRO A 173 -2.74 -25.98 25.35
N LEU A 174 -1.45 -26.00 25.03
CA LEU A 174 -0.43 -25.63 26.02
C LEU A 174 -0.72 -24.22 26.55
N ILE A 175 -0.80 -24.10 27.87
CA ILE A 175 -1.07 -22.82 28.53
C ILE A 175 0.05 -22.42 29.48
N THR A 176 0.17 -21.12 29.69
CA THR A 176 0.97 -20.48 30.75
C THR A 176 0.07 -19.56 31.57
N LYS A 177 0.54 -19.06 32.71
CA LYS A 177 -0.21 -18.06 33.49
C LYS A 177 -0.61 -16.84 32.65
N GLY A 178 -1.77 -16.27 32.95
CA GLY A 178 -2.41 -15.16 32.24
C GLY A 178 -3.36 -15.57 31.11
N GLN A 179 -3.49 -16.87 30.81
CA GLN A 179 -4.33 -17.37 29.70
C GLN A 179 -5.66 -17.99 30.14
N THR A 180 -5.90 -18.11 31.45
CA THR A 180 -7.15 -18.63 32.03
C THR A 180 -7.65 -17.71 33.13
N VAL A 181 -8.89 -17.92 33.62
CA VAL A 181 -9.41 -17.16 34.76
C VAL A 181 -8.63 -17.46 36.03
N GLN A 182 -8.50 -16.45 36.90
CA GLN A 182 -7.66 -16.52 38.09
C GLN A 182 -7.94 -17.75 38.97
N SER A 183 -9.21 -18.14 39.19
CA SER A 183 -9.53 -19.30 40.03
C SER A 183 -9.05 -20.62 39.42
N PHE A 184 -9.19 -20.76 38.10
CA PHE A 184 -8.66 -21.92 37.36
C PHE A 184 -7.15 -21.98 37.46
N GLU A 185 -6.49 -20.85 37.20
CA GLU A 185 -5.04 -20.74 37.23
C GLU A 185 -4.45 -21.04 38.61
N THR A 186 -4.98 -20.42 39.66
CA THR A 186 -4.54 -20.64 41.05
C THR A 186 -4.64 -22.12 41.42
N ALA A 187 -5.72 -22.79 41.02
CA ALA A 187 -5.87 -24.22 41.25
C ALA A 187 -4.88 -25.05 40.43
N LEU A 188 -4.75 -24.80 39.12
CA LEU A 188 -3.83 -25.55 38.26
C LEU A 188 -2.38 -25.48 38.72
N PHE A 189 -1.89 -24.28 39.02
CA PHE A 189 -0.47 -24.07 39.38
C PHE A 189 -0.15 -24.38 40.86
N SER A 190 -1.14 -24.76 41.68
CA SER A 190 -0.92 -25.30 43.03
C SER A 190 -0.86 -26.83 43.07
N MET A 191 -1.22 -27.49 41.97
CA MET A 191 -1.19 -28.94 41.81
C MET A 191 0.16 -29.44 41.25
N LYS A 192 0.40 -30.74 41.39
CA LYS A 192 1.49 -31.48 40.73
C LYS A 192 1.00 -32.17 39.44
N PRO A 193 1.89 -32.45 38.47
CA PRO A 193 1.56 -33.29 37.32
C PRO A 193 0.88 -34.61 37.72
N GLY A 194 -0.18 -34.98 37.01
CA GLY A 194 -1.03 -36.13 37.26
C GLY A 194 -2.21 -35.87 38.21
N GLU A 195 -2.22 -34.78 38.98
CA GLU A 195 -3.27 -34.49 39.95
C GLU A 195 -4.56 -33.96 39.31
N ILE A 196 -5.67 -34.17 40.02
CA ILE A 196 -7.00 -33.68 39.67
C ILE A 196 -7.48 -32.76 40.79
N SER A 197 -7.91 -31.55 40.44
CA SER A 197 -8.39 -30.56 41.39
C SER A 197 -9.74 -30.99 41.99
N HIS A 198 -10.01 -30.57 43.22
CA HIS A 198 -11.39 -30.43 43.68
C HIS A 198 -12.17 -29.47 42.75
N PRO A 199 -13.52 -29.52 42.71
CA PRO A 199 -14.30 -28.55 41.95
C PRO A 199 -13.95 -27.10 42.31
N VAL A 200 -13.52 -26.34 41.30
CA VAL A 200 -13.10 -24.94 41.43
C VAL A 200 -14.19 -24.05 40.87
N LEU A 201 -14.76 -23.19 41.71
CA LEU A 201 -15.74 -22.20 41.26
C LEU A 201 -15.06 -21.07 40.46
N SER A 202 -15.66 -20.70 39.33
CA SER A 202 -15.30 -19.55 38.52
C SER A 202 -16.56 -18.83 38.02
N PRO A 203 -16.42 -17.67 37.36
CA PRO A 203 -17.54 -16.99 36.71
C PRO A 203 -18.27 -17.82 35.64
N PHE A 204 -17.66 -18.90 35.15
CA PHE A 204 -18.26 -19.80 34.15
C PHE A 204 -18.96 -21.01 34.78
N GLY A 205 -18.73 -21.26 36.08
CA GLY A 205 -19.25 -22.42 36.81
C GLY A 205 -18.15 -23.20 37.50
N TYR A 206 -18.33 -24.51 37.64
CA TYR A 206 -17.38 -25.36 38.36
C TYR A 206 -16.44 -26.07 37.39
N HIS A 207 -15.14 -25.94 37.63
CA HIS A 207 -14.11 -26.62 36.89
C HIS A 207 -13.53 -27.78 37.70
N ILE A 208 -13.40 -28.95 37.09
CA ILE A 208 -12.53 -30.01 37.58
C ILE A 208 -11.34 -30.03 36.63
N ILE A 209 -10.14 -29.80 37.15
CA ILE A 209 -8.93 -29.57 36.37
C ILE A 209 -8.01 -30.77 36.56
N LYS A 210 -7.44 -31.29 35.47
CA LYS A 210 -6.38 -32.28 35.50
C LYS A 210 -5.09 -31.64 35.03
N TYR A 211 -4.08 -31.59 35.90
CA TYR A 211 -2.73 -31.24 35.50
C TYR A 211 -2.12 -32.48 34.84
N ILE A 212 -1.89 -32.45 33.54
CA ILE A 212 -1.32 -33.60 32.83
C ILE A 212 0.19 -33.60 33.06
N GLU A 213 0.89 -32.61 32.51
CA GLU A 213 2.33 -32.47 32.67
C GLU A 213 2.80 -31.04 32.41
N LYS A 214 3.98 -30.73 32.91
CA LYS A 214 4.71 -29.52 32.53
C LYS A 214 5.51 -29.84 31.27
N GLU A 215 5.40 -28.98 30.27
CA GLU A 215 6.20 -29.10 29.05
C GLU A 215 7.37 -28.12 29.08
N GLU A 216 8.52 -28.59 28.58
CA GLU A 216 9.68 -27.75 28.39
C GLU A 216 9.42 -26.76 27.26
N PHE A 217 10.02 -25.58 27.38
CA PHE A 217 9.94 -24.62 26.28
C PHE A 217 10.69 -25.17 25.07
N GLN A 218 10.07 -25.07 23.90
CA GLN A 218 10.63 -25.64 22.68
C GLN A 218 12.04 -25.09 22.41
N PRO A 219 12.97 -25.90 21.86
CA PRO A 219 14.31 -25.45 21.54
C PRO A 219 14.27 -24.35 20.47
N TYR A 220 15.28 -23.47 20.48
CA TYR A 220 15.35 -22.35 19.54
C TYR A 220 15.19 -22.79 18.08
N ASP A 221 15.86 -23.87 17.68
CA ASP A 221 15.87 -24.33 16.29
C ASP A 221 14.48 -24.70 15.76
N SER A 222 13.56 -25.20 16.61
CA SER A 222 12.20 -25.50 16.19
C SER A 222 11.31 -24.25 16.06
N LEU A 223 11.65 -23.16 16.75
CA LEU A 223 10.92 -21.89 16.70
C LEU A 223 11.56 -20.86 15.76
N LYS A 224 12.77 -21.13 15.27
CA LYS A 224 13.57 -20.18 14.50
C LYS A 224 12.81 -19.61 13.30
N ALA A 225 12.18 -20.45 12.50
CA ALA A 225 11.44 -20.01 11.32
C ALA A 225 10.28 -19.07 11.67
N ASP A 226 9.52 -19.39 12.73
CA ASP A 226 8.40 -18.57 13.19
C ASP A 226 8.87 -17.23 13.77
N ILE A 227 10.00 -17.24 14.48
CA ILE A 227 10.62 -16.00 15.00
C ILE A 227 11.11 -15.12 13.85
N TYR A 228 11.72 -15.70 12.81
CA TYR A 228 12.13 -14.95 11.62
C TYR A 228 10.91 -14.37 10.90
N HIS A 229 9.85 -15.16 10.73
CA HIS A 229 8.60 -14.66 10.15
C HIS A 229 8.01 -13.52 11.00
N PHE A 230 8.06 -13.63 12.32
CA PHE A 230 7.63 -12.58 13.23
C PHE A 230 8.47 -11.29 13.08
N ILE A 231 9.79 -11.41 12.92
CA ILE A 231 10.68 -10.26 12.66
C ILE A 231 10.26 -9.53 11.38
N GLU A 232 10.00 -10.25 10.29
CA GLU A 232 9.56 -9.63 9.04
C GLU A 232 8.14 -9.05 9.14
N ALA A 233 7.19 -9.82 9.65
CA ALA A 233 5.79 -9.42 9.74
C ALA A 233 5.54 -8.21 10.66
N ARG A 234 6.42 -8.01 11.65
CA ARG A 234 6.37 -6.86 12.56
C ARG A 234 7.31 -5.72 12.15
N ASN A 235 7.97 -5.84 11.00
CA ASN A 235 8.96 -4.89 10.52
C ASN A 235 10.09 -4.62 11.53
N LEU A 236 10.47 -5.63 12.32
CA LEU A 236 11.54 -5.52 13.30
C LEU A 236 12.91 -5.41 12.62
N ARG A 237 13.04 -5.89 11.38
CA ARG A 237 14.25 -5.73 10.57
C ARG A 237 14.68 -4.26 10.47
N GLU A 238 13.73 -3.35 10.25
CA GLU A 238 14.03 -1.90 10.24
C GLU A 238 14.45 -1.37 11.61
N GLN A 239 13.91 -1.91 12.69
CA GLN A 239 14.32 -1.55 14.05
C GLN A 239 15.75 -2.02 14.35
N ILE A 240 16.11 -3.22 13.88
CA ILE A 240 17.48 -3.75 13.97
C ILE A 240 18.44 -2.83 13.20
N ILE A 241 18.07 -2.42 11.97
CA ILE A 241 18.86 -1.47 11.16
C ILE A 241 19.01 -0.13 11.88
N ASP A 242 17.92 0.43 12.41
CA ASP A 242 17.96 1.71 13.14
C ASP A 242 18.86 1.64 14.37
N GLN A 243 18.77 0.55 15.13
CA GLN A 243 19.62 0.35 16.29
C GLN A 243 21.08 0.19 15.88
N LYS A 244 21.36 -0.63 14.86
CA LYS A 244 22.71 -0.83 14.32
C LYS A 244 23.33 0.48 13.85
N LEU A 245 22.58 1.29 13.11
CA LEU A 245 23.03 2.60 12.63
C LEU A 245 23.30 3.57 13.79
N LYS A 246 22.48 3.57 14.84
CA LYS A 246 22.71 4.37 16.04
C LYS A 246 24.00 3.94 16.75
N ASP A 247 24.19 2.64 16.94
CA ASP A 247 25.38 2.09 17.60
C ASP A 247 26.65 2.42 16.80
N MET A 248 26.63 2.20 15.48
CA MET A 248 27.72 2.58 14.58
C MET A 248 28.02 4.09 14.60
N ALA A 249 26.99 4.93 14.70
CA ALA A 249 27.15 6.38 14.78
C ALA A 249 27.81 6.80 16.11
N VAL A 250 27.44 6.16 17.22
CA VAL A 250 28.08 6.37 18.53
C VAL A 250 29.54 5.93 18.50
N GLU A 251 29.83 4.73 17.94
CA GLU A 251 31.18 4.19 17.81
C GLU A 251 32.08 5.05 16.92
N ALA A 252 31.54 5.62 15.84
CA ALA A 252 32.29 6.48 14.93
C ALA A 252 32.70 7.82 15.54
N GLY A 253 32.03 8.27 16.61
CA GLY A 253 32.29 9.56 17.26
C GLY A 253 31.97 10.78 16.36
N ASN A 254 32.43 11.97 16.78
CA ASN A 254 32.43 13.20 15.97
C ASN A 254 31.11 13.62 15.32
N GLY A 255 29.97 13.40 15.98
CA GLY A 255 28.67 13.87 15.46
C GLY A 255 28.25 13.19 14.15
N VAL A 256 28.83 12.03 13.82
CA VAL A 256 28.40 11.21 12.69
C VAL A 256 26.94 10.81 12.89
N THR A 257 26.14 11.00 11.85
CA THR A 257 24.71 10.66 11.87
C THR A 257 24.45 9.32 11.18
N PRO A 258 23.37 8.60 11.53
CA PRO A 258 22.89 7.42 10.80
C PRO A 258 22.80 7.66 9.29
N GLN A 259 22.34 8.84 8.90
CA GLN A 259 22.22 9.28 7.52
C GLN A 259 23.56 9.28 6.77
N GLN A 260 24.61 9.82 7.39
CA GLN A 260 25.96 9.83 6.80
C GLN A 260 26.53 8.42 6.64
N LEU A 261 26.18 7.49 7.53
CA LEU A 261 26.57 6.08 7.39
C LEU A 261 25.88 5.41 6.20
N VAL A 262 24.60 5.70 5.99
CA VAL A 262 23.86 5.21 4.81
C VAL A 262 24.45 5.81 3.52
N GLU A 263 24.79 7.10 3.51
CA GLU A 263 25.45 7.75 2.36
C GLU A 263 26.81 7.14 2.06
N LYS A 264 27.62 6.87 3.10
CA LYS A 264 28.89 6.16 2.94
C LYS A 264 28.69 4.76 2.37
N LYS A 265 27.70 4.02 2.88
CA LYS A 265 27.36 2.67 2.39
C LYS A 265 26.93 2.71 0.93
N LEU A 266 26.10 3.68 0.55
CA LEU A 266 25.71 3.87 -0.84
C LEU A 266 26.95 4.04 -1.74
N ALA A 267 27.88 4.94 -1.37
CA ALA A 267 29.09 5.16 -2.17
C ALA A 267 29.94 3.89 -2.31
N GLU A 268 30.03 3.07 -1.26
CA GLU A 268 30.70 1.75 -1.31
C GLU A 268 29.98 0.76 -2.24
N MET A 269 28.65 0.78 -2.29
CA MET A 269 27.85 -0.06 -3.17
C MET A 269 27.96 0.40 -4.63
N GLU A 270 27.86 1.70 -4.90
CA GLU A 270 28.00 2.30 -6.23
C GLU A 270 29.40 2.09 -6.83
N ALA A 271 30.44 2.04 -5.99
CA ALA A 271 31.80 1.72 -6.44
C ALA A 271 31.94 0.26 -6.93
N LYS A 272 31.05 -0.64 -6.48
CA LYS A 272 31.04 -2.07 -6.85
C LYS A 272 30.01 -2.39 -7.93
N ASP A 273 28.95 -1.60 -8.01
CA ASP A 273 27.84 -1.78 -8.94
C ASP A 273 27.49 -0.46 -9.64
N ALA A 274 27.95 -0.34 -10.88
CA ALA A 274 27.65 0.82 -11.72
C ALA A 274 26.16 0.95 -12.05
N ASN A 275 25.40 -0.16 -12.12
CA ASN A 275 23.97 -0.09 -12.38
C ASN A 275 23.22 0.55 -11.22
N LEU A 276 23.59 0.23 -9.97
CA LEU A 276 23.03 0.91 -8.79
C LEU A 276 23.28 2.43 -8.85
N LYS A 277 24.51 2.84 -9.19
CA LYS A 277 24.87 4.25 -9.34
C LYS A 277 23.97 4.96 -10.35
N HIS A 278 23.75 4.35 -11.50
CA HIS A 278 22.89 4.93 -12.53
C HIS A 278 21.41 4.90 -12.14
N LEU A 279 20.95 3.87 -11.44
CA LEU A 279 19.59 3.77 -10.92
C LEU A 279 19.27 4.89 -9.92
N ILE A 280 20.16 5.11 -8.93
CA ILE A 280 20.00 6.17 -7.93
C ILE A 280 20.01 7.55 -8.60
N ARG A 281 20.93 7.78 -9.54
CA ARG A 281 21.00 9.04 -10.30
C ARG A 281 19.77 9.27 -11.18
N GLU A 282 19.29 8.24 -11.87
CA GLU A 282 18.10 8.33 -12.70
C GLU A 282 16.87 8.68 -11.86
N TYR A 283 16.71 8.08 -10.69
CA TYR A 283 15.61 8.40 -9.78
C TYR A 283 15.69 9.84 -9.26
N HIS A 284 16.87 10.29 -8.83
CA HIS A 284 17.13 11.68 -8.45
C HIS A 284 16.71 12.66 -9.56
N ASP A 285 17.22 12.44 -10.76
CA ASP A 285 16.97 13.28 -11.92
C ASP A 285 15.49 13.22 -12.38
N GLY A 286 14.83 12.07 -12.20
CA GLY A 286 13.41 11.88 -12.46
C GLY A 286 12.52 12.71 -11.53
N LEU A 287 12.83 12.75 -10.23
CA LEU A 287 12.14 13.62 -9.27
C LEU A 287 12.29 15.11 -9.65
N LEU A 288 13.50 15.53 -10.05
CA LEU A 288 13.75 16.90 -10.50
C LEU A 288 12.99 17.24 -11.77
N LEU A 289 12.94 16.30 -12.72
CA LEU A 289 12.20 16.45 -13.95
C LEU A 289 10.70 16.65 -13.69
N ILE A 290 10.11 15.81 -12.83
CA ILE A 290 8.69 15.90 -12.47
C ILE A 290 8.40 17.25 -11.81
N GLU A 291 9.19 17.64 -10.79
CA GLU A 291 8.97 18.88 -10.06
C GLU A 291 9.09 20.11 -10.97
N MET A 292 10.12 20.16 -11.81
CA MET A 292 10.33 21.27 -12.73
C MET A 292 9.25 21.33 -13.83
N SER A 293 8.86 20.17 -14.38
CA SER A 293 7.82 20.10 -15.42
C SER A 293 6.45 20.49 -14.85
N THR A 294 6.14 20.08 -13.62
CA THR A 294 4.92 20.48 -12.90
C THR A 294 4.82 21.99 -12.79
N ARG A 295 5.86 22.64 -12.26
CA ARG A 295 5.91 24.09 -12.04
C ARG A 295 5.93 24.90 -13.32
N THR A 296 6.62 24.41 -14.35
CA THR A 296 6.88 25.20 -15.56
C THR A 296 5.83 24.99 -16.62
N ILE A 297 5.29 23.77 -16.72
CA ILE A 297 4.42 23.35 -17.82
C ILE A 297 3.07 22.91 -17.28
N TRP A 298 3.02 21.88 -16.43
CA TRP A 298 1.76 21.17 -16.19
C TRP A 298 0.73 22.02 -15.44
N ASP A 299 1.13 22.64 -14.33
CA ASP A 299 0.24 23.49 -13.53
C ASP A 299 -0.14 24.76 -14.29
N LYS A 300 0.83 25.36 -15.00
CA LYS A 300 0.58 26.57 -15.80
C LYS A 300 -0.40 26.30 -16.93
N ALA A 301 -0.21 25.20 -17.67
CA ALA A 301 -1.10 24.81 -18.75
C ALA A 301 -2.52 24.51 -18.25
N ALA A 302 -2.64 23.81 -17.12
CA ALA A 302 -3.93 23.46 -16.55
C ALA A 302 -4.70 24.68 -16.00
N ALA A 303 -3.98 25.68 -15.49
CA ALA A 303 -4.56 26.90 -14.93
C ALA A 303 -4.92 27.97 -15.99
N ASP A 304 -4.30 27.93 -17.18
CA ASP A 304 -4.49 28.93 -18.23
C ASP A 304 -5.76 28.67 -19.06
N GLU A 305 -6.92 29.02 -18.48
CA GLU A 305 -8.23 28.80 -19.11
C GLU A 305 -8.37 29.55 -20.45
N GLU A 306 -7.82 30.76 -20.57
CA GLU A 306 -7.90 31.54 -21.80
C GLU A 306 -7.10 30.90 -22.94
N ALA A 307 -5.87 30.45 -22.64
CA ALA A 307 -5.07 29.75 -23.63
C ALA A 307 -5.68 28.40 -24.00
N LEU A 308 -6.20 27.62 -23.05
CA LEU A 308 -6.87 26.35 -23.34
C LEU A 308 -8.10 26.54 -24.23
N GLN A 309 -8.92 27.57 -23.98
CA GLN A 309 -10.08 27.89 -24.82
C GLN A 309 -9.64 28.29 -26.24
N SER A 310 -8.60 29.12 -26.35
CA SER A 310 -8.04 29.55 -27.62
C SER A 310 -7.43 28.38 -28.40
N PHE A 311 -6.70 27.51 -27.70
CA PHE A 311 -6.06 26.32 -28.25
C PHE A 311 -7.10 25.30 -28.71
N PHE A 312 -8.15 25.05 -27.92
CA PHE A 312 -9.27 24.21 -28.33
C PHE A 312 -9.94 24.74 -29.61
N LYS A 313 -10.26 26.04 -29.66
CA LYS A 313 -10.89 26.66 -30.84
C LYS A 313 -10.04 26.51 -32.09
N LYS A 314 -8.72 26.76 -31.98
CA LYS A 314 -7.77 26.63 -33.08
C LYS A 314 -7.61 25.19 -33.57
N ASN A 315 -7.65 24.23 -32.65
CA ASN A 315 -7.38 22.81 -32.92
C ASN A 315 -8.64 21.93 -32.94
N LYS A 316 -9.85 22.51 -32.98
CA LYS A 316 -11.12 21.80 -32.79
C LYS A 316 -11.29 20.54 -33.66
N LYS A 317 -10.71 20.54 -34.87
CA LYS A 317 -10.75 19.41 -35.81
C LYS A 317 -10.00 18.17 -35.30
N ASN A 318 -8.97 18.35 -34.47
CA ASN A 318 -8.15 17.26 -33.93
C ASN A 318 -8.88 16.46 -32.85
N TYR A 319 -9.95 17.02 -32.28
CA TYR A 319 -10.73 16.42 -31.20
C TYR A 319 -12.02 15.74 -31.66
N ALA A 320 -12.19 15.54 -32.98
CA ALA A 320 -13.39 14.93 -33.53
C ALA A 320 -13.56 13.49 -33.00
N TRP A 321 -14.77 13.16 -32.52
CA TRP A 321 -15.10 11.79 -32.13
C TRP A 321 -15.48 10.95 -33.34
N LYS A 322 -15.13 9.67 -33.31
CA LYS A 322 -15.59 8.69 -34.31
C LYS A 322 -17.08 8.39 -34.19
N GLU A 323 -17.62 8.53 -32.97
CA GLU A 323 -19.00 8.22 -32.63
C GLU A 323 -19.62 9.33 -31.77
N PRO A 324 -20.95 9.53 -31.85
CA PRO A 324 -21.63 10.52 -31.03
C PRO A 324 -21.61 10.16 -29.55
N ARG A 325 -21.64 11.18 -28.69
CA ARG A 325 -21.74 11.03 -27.23
C ARG A 325 -23.00 11.70 -26.68
N PHE A 326 -23.53 11.24 -25.56
CA PHE A 326 -24.60 11.89 -24.82
C PHE A 326 -24.01 12.69 -23.67
N LYS A 327 -24.20 14.01 -23.69
CA LYS A 327 -23.83 14.91 -22.60
C LYS A 327 -25.06 15.17 -21.76
N GLY A 328 -25.10 14.61 -20.56
CA GLY A 328 -26.33 14.66 -19.76
C GLY A 328 -26.25 13.91 -18.45
N ILE A 329 -27.44 13.52 -17.99
CA ILE A 329 -27.67 12.71 -16.80
C ILE A 329 -28.53 11.50 -17.14
N ALA A 330 -28.20 10.37 -16.54
CA ALA A 330 -29.08 9.22 -16.34
C ALA A 330 -29.47 9.20 -14.85
N TYR A 331 -30.76 9.12 -14.55
CA TYR A 331 -31.21 9.27 -13.17
C TYR A 331 -32.45 8.44 -12.84
N HIS A 332 -32.57 8.14 -11.55
CA HIS A 332 -33.61 7.29 -10.98
C HIS A 332 -34.31 8.04 -9.84
N VAL A 333 -35.64 8.02 -9.86
CA VAL A 333 -36.48 8.73 -8.88
C VAL A 333 -37.56 7.83 -8.29
N GLN A 334 -38.05 8.21 -7.12
CA GLN A 334 -39.18 7.57 -6.45
C GLN A 334 -40.53 7.96 -7.05
N ASN A 335 -40.68 9.24 -7.42
CA ASN A 335 -41.96 9.82 -7.80
C ASN A 335 -41.93 10.40 -9.22
N GLN A 336 -43.00 10.24 -9.98
CA GLN A 336 -43.08 10.74 -11.36
C GLN A 336 -42.90 12.27 -11.46
N GLY A 337 -43.31 13.01 -10.43
CA GLY A 337 -43.11 14.47 -10.36
C GLY A 337 -41.63 14.88 -10.38
N ASP A 338 -40.74 14.03 -9.87
CA ASP A 338 -39.32 14.32 -9.79
C ASP A 338 -38.63 14.25 -11.15
N VAL A 339 -39.17 13.52 -12.12
CA VAL A 339 -38.67 13.51 -13.50
C VAL A 339 -38.69 14.92 -14.09
N LYS A 340 -39.82 15.63 -13.94
CA LYS A 340 -39.97 17.02 -14.41
C LYS A 340 -39.18 17.99 -13.54
N ALA A 341 -39.14 17.78 -12.22
CA ALA A 341 -38.40 18.63 -11.30
C ALA A 341 -36.89 18.61 -11.60
N VAL A 342 -36.30 17.44 -11.81
CA VAL A 342 -34.87 17.27 -12.15
C VAL A 342 -34.55 18.02 -13.44
N LYS A 343 -35.31 17.80 -14.52
CA LYS A 343 -35.13 18.54 -15.78
C LYS A 343 -35.18 20.05 -15.59
N ASN A 344 -36.21 20.56 -14.90
CA ASN A 344 -36.39 21.99 -14.69
C ASN A 344 -35.27 22.61 -13.84
N CYS A 345 -34.75 21.86 -12.88
CA CYS A 345 -33.67 22.28 -11.98
C CYS A 345 -32.38 22.60 -12.75
N VAL A 346 -32.06 21.83 -13.79
CA VAL A 346 -30.79 21.97 -14.52
C VAL A 346 -30.91 22.61 -15.91
N ALA A 347 -32.12 22.81 -16.44
CA ALA A 347 -32.34 23.26 -17.83
C ALA A 347 -31.68 24.60 -18.21
N LYS A 348 -31.44 25.50 -17.25
CA LYS A 348 -30.78 26.80 -17.46
C LYS A 348 -29.44 26.93 -16.73
N VAL A 349 -28.92 25.81 -16.24
CA VAL A 349 -27.69 25.77 -15.45
C VAL A 349 -26.56 25.27 -16.37
N PRO A 350 -25.36 25.85 -16.32
CA PRO A 350 -24.21 25.32 -17.05
C PRO A 350 -23.96 23.85 -16.70
N PHE A 351 -23.67 23.00 -17.69
CA PHE A 351 -23.54 21.55 -17.47
C PHE A 351 -22.56 21.21 -16.34
N LYS A 352 -21.45 21.96 -16.21
CA LYS A 352 -20.48 21.78 -15.12
C LYS A 352 -21.10 21.85 -13.72
N GLU A 353 -22.08 22.73 -13.51
CA GLU A 353 -22.73 22.97 -12.21
C GLU A 353 -23.84 21.95 -11.87
N TRP A 354 -24.33 21.15 -12.84
CA TRP A 354 -25.49 20.28 -12.65
C TRP A 354 -25.39 19.37 -11.43
N GLY A 355 -24.22 18.76 -11.19
CA GLY A 355 -24.03 17.84 -10.06
C GLY A 355 -24.22 18.53 -8.70
N LYS A 356 -23.65 19.74 -8.54
CA LYS A 356 -23.80 20.55 -7.33
C LYS A 356 -25.25 21.00 -7.16
N THR A 357 -25.87 21.48 -8.24
CA THR A 357 -27.27 21.94 -8.23
C THR A 357 -28.21 20.80 -7.84
N LEU A 358 -28.13 19.63 -8.49
CA LEU A 358 -28.98 18.48 -8.18
C LEU A 358 -28.82 18.00 -6.74
N ARG A 359 -27.58 17.90 -6.25
CA ARG A 359 -27.31 17.52 -4.86
C ARG A 359 -27.94 18.51 -3.88
N THR A 360 -27.75 19.81 -4.11
CA THR A 360 -28.26 20.86 -3.21
C THR A 360 -29.79 20.99 -3.24
N THR A 361 -30.43 20.65 -4.36
CA THR A 361 -31.89 20.73 -4.51
C THR A 361 -32.62 19.47 -4.05
N PHE A 362 -32.09 18.29 -4.33
CA PHE A 362 -32.81 17.03 -4.12
C PHE A 362 -32.25 16.15 -3.00
N ASN A 363 -30.95 16.25 -2.68
CA ASN A 363 -30.26 15.40 -1.71
C ASN A 363 -29.54 16.27 -0.67
N ASN A 364 -30.27 17.20 -0.05
CA ASN A 364 -29.73 18.20 0.87
C ASN A 364 -29.84 17.81 2.35
N ASP A 365 -30.47 16.66 2.64
CA ASP A 365 -30.52 16.02 3.95
C ASP A 365 -30.04 14.56 3.83
N SER A 366 -30.24 13.76 4.88
CA SER A 366 -29.84 12.35 4.92
C SER A 366 -30.63 11.45 3.95
N THR A 367 -31.63 11.97 3.24
CA THR A 367 -32.47 11.24 2.30
C THR A 367 -32.00 11.47 0.87
N ILE A 368 -31.72 10.40 0.14
CA ILE A 368 -31.42 10.48 -1.29
C ILE A 368 -32.74 10.47 -2.05
N ARG A 369 -33.20 11.62 -2.55
CA ARG A 369 -34.42 11.70 -3.36
C ARG A 369 -34.19 11.35 -4.83
N VAL A 370 -33.01 11.67 -5.35
CA VAL A 370 -32.63 11.42 -6.75
C VAL A 370 -31.26 10.74 -6.80
N ARG A 371 -31.20 9.58 -7.45
CA ARG A 371 -29.92 8.95 -7.83
C ARG A 371 -29.57 9.38 -9.23
N VAL A 372 -28.39 9.94 -9.43
CA VAL A 372 -27.99 10.52 -10.71
C VAL A 372 -26.56 10.15 -11.08
N GLU A 373 -26.38 9.77 -12.33
CA GLU A 373 -25.11 9.64 -12.99
C GLU A 373 -25.01 10.73 -14.06
N LYS A 374 -24.05 11.64 -13.89
CA LYS A 374 -23.79 12.76 -14.81
C LYS A 374 -22.53 12.46 -15.60
N GLY A 375 -22.58 12.60 -16.91
CA GLY A 375 -21.42 12.29 -17.74
C GLY A 375 -21.54 12.68 -19.20
N LEU A 376 -20.46 12.38 -19.92
CA LEU A 376 -20.36 12.41 -21.37
C LEU A 376 -20.23 10.96 -21.87
N PHE A 377 -21.37 10.33 -22.07
CA PHE A 377 -21.49 8.89 -22.33
C PHE A 377 -21.27 8.58 -23.81
N LYS A 378 -20.36 7.66 -24.15
CA LYS A 378 -20.39 6.96 -25.44
C LYS A 378 -21.32 5.73 -25.32
N ALA A 379 -21.66 5.15 -26.46
CA ALA A 379 -22.44 3.92 -26.47
C ALA A 379 -21.73 2.81 -25.68
N GLY A 380 -22.47 2.11 -24.82
CA GLY A 380 -21.97 1.06 -23.93
C GLY A 380 -21.54 1.54 -22.54
N ASP A 381 -21.46 2.85 -22.29
CA ASP A 381 -21.06 3.37 -20.97
C ASP A 381 -22.16 3.23 -19.91
N ASN A 382 -23.43 3.38 -20.32
CA ASN A 382 -24.57 3.34 -19.40
C ASN A 382 -25.80 2.75 -20.09
N ALA A 383 -26.32 1.65 -19.57
CA ALA A 383 -27.42 0.89 -20.17
C ALA A 383 -28.71 1.72 -20.36
N LEU A 384 -29.01 2.65 -19.45
CA LEU A 384 -30.19 3.52 -19.56
C LEU A 384 -30.00 4.54 -20.68
N VAL A 385 -28.81 5.15 -20.77
CA VAL A 385 -28.47 6.05 -21.89
C VAL A 385 -28.48 5.28 -23.22
N ASP A 386 -27.98 4.05 -23.23
CA ASP A 386 -27.96 3.20 -24.42
C ASP A 386 -29.38 2.90 -24.93
N ARG A 387 -30.30 2.55 -24.03
CA ARG A 387 -31.70 2.31 -24.35
C ARG A 387 -32.40 3.59 -24.83
N GLU A 388 -32.26 4.68 -24.08
CA GLU A 388 -33.04 5.89 -24.31
C GLU A 388 -32.48 6.79 -25.43
N ILE A 389 -31.15 6.91 -25.54
CA ILE A 389 -30.47 7.86 -26.43
C ILE A 389 -29.81 7.18 -27.63
N PHE A 390 -29.17 6.03 -27.43
CA PHE A 390 -28.52 5.29 -28.52
C PHE A 390 -29.41 4.23 -29.17
N LYS A 391 -30.61 3.98 -28.61
CA LYS A 391 -31.60 3.02 -29.10
C LYS A 391 -31.05 1.60 -29.21
N GLN A 392 -30.10 1.24 -28.35
CA GLN A 392 -29.58 -0.11 -28.26
C GLN A 392 -30.49 -0.99 -27.40
N LYS A 393 -30.53 -2.28 -27.72
CA LYS A 393 -31.23 -3.27 -26.90
C LYS A 393 -30.34 -3.64 -25.72
N THR A 394 -30.53 -2.96 -24.60
CA THR A 394 -29.81 -3.16 -23.34
C THR A 394 -30.78 -3.35 -22.19
N GLU A 395 -30.43 -4.20 -21.24
CA GLU A 395 -31.18 -4.37 -20.00
C GLU A 395 -30.72 -3.31 -18.99
N VAL A 396 -31.65 -2.49 -18.52
CA VAL A 396 -31.39 -1.52 -17.44
C VAL A 396 -31.67 -2.21 -16.12
N LYS A 397 -30.62 -2.37 -15.30
CA LYS A 397 -30.74 -3.00 -13.98
C LYS A 397 -31.65 -2.13 -13.09
N PRO A 398 -32.71 -2.69 -12.50
CA PRO A 398 -33.58 -1.95 -11.59
C PRO A 398 -32.80 -1.39 -10.40
N VAL A 399 -33.10 -0.15 -10.04
CA VAL A 399 -32.53 0.49 -8.85
C VAL A 399 -33.53 0.36 -7.71
N LYS A 400 -33.15 -0.40 -6.67
CA LYS A 400 -33.99 -0.63 -5.49
C LYS A 400 -34.46 0.72 -4.91
N ASP A 401 -35.77 0.84 -4.68
CA ASP A 401 -36.47 2.03 -4.16
C ASP A 401 -36.57 3.23 -5.13
N TYR A 402 -36.11 3.11 -6.39
CA TYR A 402 -36.22 4.17 -7.42
C TYR A 402 -36.72 3.58 -8.74
N PRO A 403 -38.03 3.27 -8.86
CA PRO A 403 -38.59 2.53 -9.98
C PRO A 403 -38.69 3.33 -11.29
N ILE A 404 -38.44 4.63 -11.26
CA ILE A 404 -38.65 5.52 -12.41
C ILE A 404 -37.31 5.99 -12.95
N ASP A 405 -36.98 5.52 -14.16
CA ASP A 405 -35.78 5.90 -14.90
C ASP A 405 -36.05 7.07 -15.84
N ALA A 406 -35.08 7.98 -15.95
CA ALA A 406 -35.11 9.03 -16.96
C ALA A 406 -33.72 9.49 -17.36
N VAL A 407 -33.65 10.14 -18.52
CA VAL A 407 -32.44 10.81 -19.03
C VAL A 407 -32.73 12.25 -19.38
N TYR A 408 -31.77 13.14 -19.16
CA TYR A 408 -31.85 14.53 -19.60
C TYR A 408 -30.50 15.05 -20.06
N GLY A 409 -30.44 15.67 -21.24
CA GLY A 409 -29.20 16.12 -21.84
C GLY A 409 -29.30 16.27 -23.35
N LYS A 410 -28.15 16.27 -24.02
CA LYS A 410 -28.02 16.46 -25.46
C LYS A 410 -27.09 15.41 -26.07
N LYS A 411 -27.49 14.87 -27.23
CA LYS A 411 -26.61 14.04 -28.06
C LYS A 411 -25.71 14.94 -28.92
N LEU A 412 -24.41 14.74 -28.81
CA LEU A 412 -23.36 15.51 -29.47
C LEU A 412 -22.68 14.62 -30.53
N LYS A 413 -22.47 15.16 -31.73
CA LYS A 413 -21.72 14.46 -32.80
C LYS A 413 -20.22 14.71 -32.73
N ALA A 414 -19.79 15.77 -32.05
CA ALA A 414 -18.41 16.18 -31.84
C ALA A 414 -18.35 17.09 -30.58
N PRO A 415 -17.16 17.35 -30.04
CA PRO A 415 -17.00 18.31 -28.94
C PRO A 415 -17.53 19.69 -29.32
N GLU A 416 -18.36 20.28 -28.47
CA GLU A 416 -18.85 21.64 -28.66
C GLU A 416 -17.97 22.65 -27.92
N GLU A 417 -17.57 22.30 -26.70
CA GLU A 417 -16.77 23.14 -25.79
C GLU A 417 -15.54 22.42 -25.24
N LEU A 418 -14.60 23.19 -24.66
CA LEU A 418 -13.36 22.68 -24.06
C LEU A 418 -13.63 21.54 -23.08
N ASP A 419 -14.63 21.69 -22.20
CA ASP A 419 -14.95 20.71 -21.15
C ASP A 419 -15.33 19.33 -21.71
N ASP A 420 -15.72 19.22 -22.99
CA ASP A 420 -16.02 17.93 -23.63
C ASP A 420 -14.75 17.10 -23.88
N VAL A 421 -13.58 17.75 -23.96
CA VAL A 421 -12.28 17.14 -24.30
C VAL A 421 -11.11 17.75 -23.52
N ARG A 422 -11.37 18.33 -22.33
CA ARG A 422 -10.41 19.14 -21.58
C ARG A 422 -9.09 18.44 -21.35
N SER A 423 -9.09 17.18 -20.91
CA SER A 423 -7.86 16.44 -20.64
C SER A 423 -6.98 16.28 -21.88
N GLN A 424 -7.58 16.03 -23.05
CA GLN A 424 -6.84 15.93 -24.31
C GLN A 424 -6.27 17.29 -24.72
N VAL A 425 -7.07 18.35 -24.61
CA VAL A 425 -6.62 19.72 -24.91
C VAL A 425 -5.49 20.16 -24.00
N VAL A 426 -5.57 19.87 -22.70
CA VAL A 426 -4.51 20.18 -21.73
C VAL A 426 -3.22 19.43 -22.08
N SER A 427 -3.31 18.14 -22.39
CA SER A 427 -2.15 17.33 -22.81
C SER A 427 -1.49 17.90 -24.08
N ASP A 428 -2.28 18.15 -25.13
CA ASP A 428 -1.76 18.68 -26.40
C ASP A 428 -1.15 20.09 -26.22
N TYR A 429 -1.72 20.91 -25.32
CA TYR A 429 -1.18 22.22 -25.00
C TYR A 429 0.12 22.14 -24.19
N GLN A 430 0.19 21.22 -23.21
CA GLN A 430 1.42 20.94 -22.47
C GLN A 430 2.56 20.52 -23.40
N GLU A 431 2.30 19.69 -24.42
CA GLU A 431 3.32 19.30 -25.40
C GLU A 431 3.87 20.50 -26.20
N VAL A 432 3.01 21.46 -26.56
CA VAL A 432 3.45 22.68 -27.26
C VAL A 432 4.31 23.55 -26.36
N LEU A 433 3.89 23.75 -25.11
CA LEU A 433 4.67 24.52 -24.13
C LEU A 433 6.00 23.85 -23.83
N GLU A 434 6.03 22.51 -23.73
CA GLU A 434 7.25 21.75 -23.50
C GLU A 434 8.25 21.89 -24.66
N LYS A 435 7.77 21.87 -25.91
CA LYS A 435 8.64 22.08 -27.09
C LYS A 435 9.29 23.47 -27.09
N GLU A 436 8.52 24.52 -26.79
CA GLU A 436 9.07 25.87 -26.68
C GLU A 436 10.02 26.00 -25.49
N TRP A 437 9.69 25.41 -24.35
CA TRP A 437 10.56 25.41 -23.17
C TRP A 437 11.90 24.72 -23.46
N VAL A 438 11.88 23.51 -24.05
CA VAL A 438 13.11 22.79 -24.42
C VAL A 438 13.97 23.60 -25.41
N LYS A 439 13.34 24.29 -26.36
CA LYS A 439 14.05 25.19 -27.28
C LYS A 439 14.74 26.33 -26.53
N ASP A 440 14.11 26.91 -25.52
CA ASP A 440 14.73 27.93 -24.69
C ASP A 440 15.83 27.37 -23.78
N LEU A 441 15.67 26.15 -23.25
CA LEU A 441 16.72 25.46 -22.52
C LEU A 441 17.96 25.20 -23.39
N ARG A 442 17.76 24.79 -24.66
CA ARG A 442 18.86 24.59 -25.63
C ARG A 442 19.59 25.87 -25.99
N LYS A 443 18.93 27.04 -25.90
CA LYS A 443 19.60 28.35 -26.05
C LYS A 443 20.35 28.73 -24.77
N LYS A 444 19.77 28.42 -23.61
CA LYS A 444 20.29 28.80 -22.30
C LYS A 444 21.55 28.01 -21.91
N TYR A 445 21.53 26.70 -22.15
CA TYR A 445 22.59 25.79 -21.72
C TYR A 445 23.40 25.28 -22.90
N ALA A 446 24.72 25.45 -22.81
CA ALA A 446 25.63 24.89 -23.80
C ALA A 446 25.60 23.35 -23.75
N VAL A 447 25.50 22.71 -24.90
CA VAL A 447 25.55 21.24 -25.03
C VAL A 447 26.65 20.87 -26.01
N THR A 448 27.49 19.91 -25.64
CA THR A 448 28.47 19.32 -26.56
C THR A 448 28.33 17.80 -26.56
N VAL A 449 28.46 17.16 -27.72
CA VAL A 449 28.40 15.70 -27.87
C VAL A 449 29.69 15.23 -28.50
N ASN A 450 30.39 14.33 -27.82
CA ASN A 450 31.55 13.66 -28.37
C ASN A 450 31.09 12.54 -29.30
N ARG A 451 31.12 12.81 -30.61
CA ARG A 451 30.65 11.86 -31.64
C ARG A 451 31.51 10.60 -31.75
N GLU A 452 32.80 10.68 -31.43
CA GLU A 452 33.68 9.51 -31.43
C GLU A 452 33.30 8.56 -30.30
N VAL A 453 33.08 9.09 -29.09
CA VAL A 453 32.62 8.30 -27.94
C VAL A 453 31.22 7.75 -28.17
N LEU A 454 30.30 8.56 -28.72
CA LEU A 454 28.95 8.12 -29.07
C LEU A 454 28.95 6.93 -30.03
N ALA A 455 29.86 6.91 -31.00
CA ALA A 455 30.00 5.82 -31.95
C ALA A 455 30.41 4.48 -31.30
N THR A 456 30.92 4.50 -30.06
CA THR A 456 31.30 3.31 -29.28
C THR A 456 30.19 2.75 -28.39
N VAL A 457 29.03 3.42 -28.33
CA VAL A 457 27.89 2.98 -27.50
C VAL A 457 27.47 1.56 -27.86
N ASN A 458 27.43 0.66 -26.87
CA ASN A 458 27.15 -0.77 -27.01
C ASN A 458 28.08 -1.53 -27.97
N LYS A 459 29.29 -1.01 -28.22
CA LYS A 459 30.33 -1.67 -29.03
C LYS A 459 31.53 -1.97 -28.15
N HIS A 460 31.37 -2.95 -27.26
CA HIS A 460 32.36 -3.37 -26.27
C HIS A 460 33.32 -4.44 -26.81
#